data_AF-T0YDR0-F1
#
_entry.id   AF-T0YDR0-F1
#
_cell.length_a   1.000
_cell.length_b   1.000
_cell.length_c   1.000
_cell.angle_alpha   90.00
_cell.angle_beta   90.00
_cell.angle_gamma   90.00
#
_symmetry.space_group_name_H-M   'P 1'
#
loop_
_entity.id
_entity.type
_entity.pdbx_description
1 polymer ?
#
loop_
_entity_poly.entity_id
_entity_poly.type
_entity_poly.pdbx_seq_one_letter_code
_entity_poly.pdbx_strand_id
1 'polypeptide(L)'
;MRDLAAFFRRPKHPLQRRYEALRAYLFEGLSAEEAARRFGYTAGSLRVLAYRLREEAPSTYFRDIPHGPKERPARGTLQEDVLQLRRQGLSILEISERLRAERGMGSPHTVWLILREAGIERLPRRTREERAQAGSKLSLPIADVRKLVLPLGERVRCHAPLVFLFAPFLAQFDIDRVAREAHYRTTRMIPAPAALRALLLLKLLFRDRKNHVMDVAEDRSLGWFAGLNVLPKVTVLSAYSYWCGPRPHRALLQALVRFRDQEQGYPSRSFNLDFHSIRHYGDPGVSRLEKHYVPRRSQSVPSVLVAYGQEEGSQELVYARANLLKREKADEVIRFVEFWEDSTGKIPKELVFDSKMTTEAGIAQLVDRKVTFLTLRDRRPEEVQRVLALPESAWKIVELDLPRREYRHPRVWEETVELPGVPGKKLRQIVARDMGKELPMFLLTNDRKRSAATLLSRYPLRTHIENGIQEQVEMFHVDALASSVRLKVEMDVVLDVLASSAYRWMARQLRGFEKAEAITLWERFLNRGGHVRLEEDEVVLEVEPFSRAPVLLESPLVRPKPSIPWLGDRKVRVELRRA
;
A
#
# COMPACT_ATOMS: atom_id res chain seq x y z
N MET A 1 -21.27 -24.88 34.69
CA MET A 1 -22.39 -25.65 34.08
C MET A 1 -23.79 -25.15 34.46
N ARG A 2 -24.06 -24.70 35.70
CA ARG A 2 -25.39 -24.16 36.09
C ARG A 2 -25.85 -22.90 35.32
N ASP A 3 -24.95 -22.21 34.62
CA ASP A 3 -25.24 -21.00 33.85
C ASP A 3 -25.64 -21.26 32.37
N LEU A 4 -25.44 -22.48 31.85
CA LEU A 4 -25.89 -22.85 30.49
C LEU A 4 -27.40 -23.11 30.43
N ALA A 5 -28.05 -23.34 31.57
CA ALA A 5 -29.51 -23.47 31.62
C ALA A 5 -30.22 -22.17 31.18
N ALA A 6 -29.58 -21.01 31.38
CA ALA A 6 -30.12 -19.73 30.94
C ALA A 6 -30.25 -19.64 29.41
N PHE A 7 -29.35 -20.29 28.66
CA PHE A 7 -29.39 -20.35 27.20
C PHE A 7 -30.69 -20.99 26.68
N PHE A 8 -31.16 -22.06 27.35
CA PHE A 8 -32.40 -22.76 27.00
C PHE A 8 -33.65 -22.09 27.60
N ARG A 9 -33.53 -21.49 28.80
CA ARG A 9 -34.66 -20.83 29.47
C ARG A 9 -35.00 -19.45 28.89
N ARG A 10 -34.04 -18.76 28.27
CA ARG A 10 -34.21 -17.41 27.70
C ARG A 10 -33.62 -17.31 26.27
N PRO A 11 -34.20 -18.05 25.31
CA PRO A 11 -33.70 -18.07 23.93
C PRO A 11 -33.87 -16.71 23.26
N LYS A 12 -32.79 -16.16 22.71
CA LYS A 12 -32.81 -14.89 21.95
C LYS A 12 -33.15 -15.09 20.47
N HIS A 13 -32.84 -16.27 19.90
CA HIS A 13 -33.08 -16.55 18.49
C HIS A 13 -34.53 -17.03 18.27
N PRO A 14 -35.27 -16.49 17.28
CA PRO A 14 -36.69 -16.83 17.07
C PRO A 14 -36.95 -18.33 16.86
N LEU A 15 -36.10 -19.03 16.09
CA LEU A 15 -36.23 -20.48 15.87
C LEU A 15 -36.00 -21.29 17.14
N GLN A 16 -35.02 -20.90 17.95
CA GLN A 16 -34.73 -21.55 19.23
C GLN A 16 -35.91 -21.33 20.20
N ARG A 17 -36.45 -20.11 20.26
CA ARG A 17 -37.63 -19.79 21.08
C ARG A 17 -38.85 -20.60 20.67
N ARG A 18 -39.08 -20.76 19.35
CA ARG A 18 -40.16 -21.58 18.80
C ARG A 18 -39.96 -23.07 19.17
N TYR A 19 -38.73 -23.59 19.08
CA TYR A 19 -38.39 -24.96 19.46
C TYR A 19 -38.62 -25.24 20.95
N GLU A 20 -38.05 -24.41 21.83
CA GLU A 20 -38.19 -24.59 23.29
C GLU A 20 -39.65 -24.47 23.74
N ALA A 21 -40.44 -23.57 23.12
CA ALA A 21 -41.87 -23.44 23.41
C ALA A 21 -42.67 -24.70 23.01
N LEU A 22 -42.39 -25.27 21.82
CA LEU A 22 -43.05 -26.51 21.38
C LEU A 22 -42.57 -27.72 22.19
N ARG A 23 -41.30 -27.79 22.56
CA ARG A 23 -40.76 -28.85 23.44
C ARG A 23 -41.42 -28.80 24.82
N ALA A 24 -41.51 -27.62 25.41
CA ALA A 24 -42.17 -27.44 26.70
C ALA A 24 -43.64 -27.89 26.68
N TYR A 25 -44.35 -27.59 25.58
CA TYR A 25 -45.76 -27.96 25.41
C TYR A 25 -45.98 -29.43 25.05
N LEU A 26 -45.26 -29.96 24.05
CA LEU A 26 -45.51 -31.29 23.47
C LEU A 26 -44.72 -32.42 24.15
N PHE A 27 -43.58 -32.12 24.78
CA PHE A 27 -42.71 -33.12 25.39
C PHE A 27 -42.64 -33.00 26.91
N GLU A 28 -42.48 -31.78 27.45
CA GLU A 28 -42.42 -31.57 28.90
C GLU A 28 -43.82 -31.54 29.57
N GLY A 29 -44.89 -31.55 28.77
CA GLY A 29 -46.27 -31.69 29.25
C GLY A 29 -46.86 -30.45 29.92
N LEU A 30 -46.26 -29.26 29.75
CA LEU A 30 -46.86 -28.02 30.24
C LEU A 30 -48.14 -27.69 29.47
N SER A 31 -49.08 -27.00 30.13
CA SER A 31 -50.26 -26.47 29.43
C SER A 31 -49.87 -25.44 28.37
N ALA A 32 -50.73 -25.25 27.35
CA ALA A 32 -50.48 -24.28 26.29
C ALA A 32 -50.33 -22.86 26.85
N GLU A 33 -51.09 -22.53 27.90
CA GLU A 33 -51.10 -21.26 28.61
C GLU A 33 -49.78 -21.00 29.35
N GLU A 34 -49.20 -22.02 29.98
CA GLU A 34 -47.94 -21.91 30.72
C GLU A 34 -46.73 -21.85 29.79
N ALA A 35 -46.68 -22.73 28.79
CA ALA A 35 -45.60 -22.76 27.81
C ALA A 35 -45.57 -21.46 26.99
N ALA A 36 -46.74 -20.95 26.58
CA ALA A 36 -46.82 -19.70 25.83
C ALA A 36 -46.33 -18.51 26.65
N ARG A 37 -46.75 -18.40 27.92
CA ARG A 37 -46.30 -17.33 28.84
C ARG A 37 -44.80 -17.38 29.06
N ARG A 38 -44.22 -18.57 29.22
CA ARG A 38 -42.78 -18.77 29.50
C ARG A 38 -41.88 -18.31 28.36
N PHE A 39 -42.33 -18.42 27.11
CA PHE A 39 -41.53 -18.10 25.92
C PHE A 39 -42.08 -16.91 25.10
N GLY A 40 -43.06 -16.18 25.62
CA GLY A 40 -43.57 -14.94 25.01
C GLY A 40 -44.49 -15.15 23.80
N TYR A 41 -45.29 -16.22 23.81
CA TYR A 41 -46.36 -16.51 22.84
C TYR A 41 -47.74 -16.34 23.48
N THR A 42 -48.80 -16.30 22.66
CA THR A 42 -50.18 -16.50 23.14
C THR A 42 -50.55 -17.97 23.05
N ALA A 43 -51.45 -18.46 23.92
CA ALA A 43 -51.87 -19.88 23.91
C ALA A 43 -52.44 -20.30 22.54
N GLY A 44 -53.21 -19.43 21.88
CA GLY A 44 -53.70 -19.64 20.52
C GLY A 44 -52.58 -19.77 19.49
N SER A 45 -51.58 -18.88 19.53
CA SER A 45 -50.44 -18.96 18.61
C SER A 45 -49.62 -20.24 18.81
N LEU A 46 -49.44 -20.70 20.05
CA LEU A 46 -48.70 -21.92 20.34
C LEU A 46 -49.44 -23.17 19.85
N ARG A 47 -50.77 -23.21 19.99
CA ARG A 47 -51.62 -24.28 19.42
C ARG A 47 -51.54 -24.33 17.90
N VAL A 48 -51.53 -23.17 17.22
CA VAL A 48 -51.34 -23.10 15.75
C VAL A 48 -49.94 -23.59 15.36
N LEU A 49 -48.90 -23.26 16.12
CA LEU A 49 -47.54 -23.75 15.85
C LEU A 49 -47.43 -25.27 16.03
N ALA A 50 -48.08 -25.83 17.06
CA ALA A 50 -48.15 -27.27 17.28
C ALA A 50 -48.95 -27.98 16.19
N TYR A 51 -50.07 -27.38 15.74
CA TYR A 51 -50.86 -27.88 14.62
C TYR A 51 -50.05 -27.88 13.33
N ARG A 52 -49.35 -26.78 13.01
CA ARG A 52 -48.49 -26.71 11.81
C ARG A 52 -47.35 -27.73 11.86
N LEU A 53 -46.76 -27.99 13.03
CA LEU A 53 -45.75 -29.05 13.18
C LEU A 53 -46.33 -30.45 12.93
N ARG A 54 -47.65 -30.63 13.09
CA ARG A 54 -48.33 -31.89 12.78
C ARG A 54 -48.56 -32.06 11.28
N GLU A 55 -48.82 -30.97 10.54
CA GLU A 55 -49.00 -31.00 9.08
C GLU A 55 -47.68 -30.95 8.30
N GLU A 56 -46.70 -30.19 8.79
CA GLU A 56 -45.35 -30.10 8.21
C GLU A 56 -44.48 -31.22 8.83
N ALA A 57 -43.90 -32.10 8.01
CA ALA A 57 -43.01 -33.16 8.51
C ALA A 57 -41.89 -32.57 9.40
N PRO A 58 -41.49 -33.21 10.52
CA PRO A 58 -40.49 -32.68 11.45
C PRO A 58 -39.15 -32.28 10.82
N SER A 59 -38.86 -32.82 9.63
CA SER A 59 -37.68 -32.53 8.80
C SER A 59 -37.60 -31.09 8.27
N THR A 60 -38.69 -30.30 8.32
CA THR A 60 -38.65 -28.88 7.92
C THR A 60 -38.20 -27.95 9.05
N TYR A 61 -38.22 -28.43 10.30
CA TYR A 61 -38.00 -27.61 11.48
C TYR A 61 -36.51 -27.37 11.80
N PHE A 62 -35.69 -28.38 11.54
CA PHE A 62 -34.23 -28.29 11.46
C PHE A 62 -33.83 -28.72 10.06
N ARG A 63 -33.56 -27.76 9.18
CA ARG A 63 -33.02 -28.08 7.86
C ARG A 63 -31.57 -28.51 8.02
N ASP A 64 -31.25 -29.69 7.52
CA ASP A 64 -29.86 -30.08 7.32
C ASP A 64 -29.18 -29.06 6.42
N ILE A 65 -27.98 -28.62 6.80
CA ILE A 65 -27.13 -27.81 5.92
C ILE A 65 -26.73 -28.76 4.78
N PRO A 66 -27.10 -28.48 3.51
CA PRO A 66 -26.70 -29.37 2.42
C PRO A 66 -25.18 -29.33 2.33
N HIS A 67 -24.54 -30.43 2.73
CA HIS A 67 -23.15 -30.66 2.39
C HIS A 67 -23.11 -31.03 0.91
N GLY A 68 -22.44 -30.21 0.11
CA GLY A 68 -22.19 -30.55 -1.30
C GLY A 68 -21.50 -31.91 -1.43
N PRO A 69 -21.53 -32.54 -2.62
CA PRO A 69 -20.93 -33.84 -2.85
C PRO A 69 -19.48 -33.88 -2.34
N LYS A 70 -19.19 -34.81 -1.43
CA LYS A 70 -17.88 -34.95 -0.78
C LYS A 70 -16.79 -35.47 -1.71
N GLU A 71 -17.18 -36.06 -2.85
CA GLU A 71 -16.25 -36.59 -3.84
C GLU A 71 -16.32 -35.79 -5.13
N ARG A 72 -15.17 -35.21 -5.51
CA ARG A 72 -14.97 -34.63 -6.83
C ARG A 72 -14.68 -35.77 -7.81
N PRO A 73 -15.40 -35.91 -8.94
CA PRO A 73 -15.20 -37.01 -9.90
C PRO A 73 -13.75 -37.12 -10.44
N ALA A 74 -13.00 -36.02 -10.46
CA ALA A 74 -11.59 -36.00 -10.86
C ALA A 74 -10.62 -36.72 -9.89
N ARG A 75 -11.09 -37.14 -8.70
CA ARG A 75 -10.25 -37.75 -7.67
C ARG A 75 -10.09 -39.26 -7.86
N GLY A 76 -11.14 -39.94 -8.32
CA GLY A 76 -11.11 -41.37 -8.65
C GLY A 76 -10.22 -41.67 -9.85
N THR A 77 -10.21 -40.79 -10.86
CA THR A 77 -9.38 -40.96 -12.07
C THR A 77 -7.88 -40.76 -11.84
N LEU A 78 -7.50 -39.98 -10.82
CA LEU A 78 -6.10 -39.71 -10.50
C LEU A 78 -5.51 -40.67 -9.46
N GLN A 79 -6.35 -41.45 -8.78
CA GLN A 79 -5.92 -42.27 -7.66
C GLN A 79 -4.94 -43.36 -8.08
N GLU A 80 -5.21 -44.07 -9.18
CA GLU A 80 -4.33 -45.12 -9.70
C GLU A 80 -2.98 -44.55 -10.16
N ASP A 81 -2.99 -43.46 -10.95
CA ASP A 81 -1.78 -42.80 -11.45
C ASP A 81 -0.91 -42.28 -10.28
N VAL A 82 -1.52 -41.67 -9.26
CA VAL A 82 -0.82 -41.21 -8.06
C VAL A 82 -0.15 -42.36 -7.32
N LEU A 83 -0.85 -43.49 -7.15
CA LEU A 83 -0.30 -44.66 -6.45
C LEU A 83 0.80 -45.35 -7.27
N GLN A 84 0.67 -45.41 -8.58
CA GLN A 84 1.69 -45.97 -9.47
C GLN A 84 2.97 -45.11 -9.46
N LEU A 85 2.84 -43.79 -9.63
CA LEU A 85 3.96 -42.85 -9.58
C LEU A 85 4.62 -42.85 -8.19
N ARG A 86 3.84 -43.09 -7.13
CA ARG A 86 4.37 -43.24 -5.77
C ARG A 86 5.23 -44.49 -5.59
N ARG A 87 4.83 -45.63 -6.20
CA ARG A 87 5.64 -46.88 -6.17
C ARG A 87 6.99 -46.71 -6.86
N GLN A 88 7.14 -45.73 -7.76
CA GLN A 88 8.41 -45.36 -8.39
C GLN A 88 9.31 -44.49 -7.49
N GLY A 89 8.93 -44.24 -6.23
CA GLY A 89 9.73 -43.45 -5.28
C GLY A 89 9.64 -41.93 -5.48
N LEU A 90 8.68 -41.45 -6.26
CA LEU A 90 8.49 -40.02 -6.50
C LEU A 90 7.88 -39.30 -5.29
N SER A 91 8.33 -38.07 -5.07
CA SER A 91 7.79 -37.16 -4.06
C SER A 91 6.45 -36.56 -4.48
N ILE A 92 5.71 -35.99 -3.53
CA ILE A 92 4.41 -35.34 -3.78
C ILE A 92 4.51 -34.25 -4.85
N LEU A 93 5.61 -33.50 -4.88
CA LEU A 93 5.84 -32.43 -5.86
C LEU A 93 6.13 -33.02 -7.25
N GLU A 94 6.98 -34.04 -7.36
CA GLU A 94 7.30 -34.69 -8.64
C GLU A 94 6.08 -35.39 -9.24
N ILE A 95 5.27 -36.07 -8.41
CA ILE A 95 4.00 -36.67 -8.85
C ILE A 95 3.05 -35.57 -9.35
N SER A 96 2.96 -34.44 -8.64
CA SER A 96 2.12 -33.32 -9.06
C SER A 96 2.58 -32.65 -10.35
N GLU A 97 3.88 -32.44 -10.52
CA GLU A 97 4.46 -31.88 -11.75
C GLU A 97 4.20 -32.79 -12.94
N ARG A 98 4.39 -34.11 -12.76
CA ARG A 98 4.16 -35.09 -13.82
C ARG A 98 2.69 -35.22 -14.20
N LEU A 99 1.78 -35.31 -13.23
CA LEU A 99 0.34 -35.35 -13.49
C LEU A 99 -0.17 -34.06 -14.15
N ARG A 100 0.41 -32.91 -13.81
CA ARG A 100 0.09 -31.64 -14.47
C ARG A 100 0.59 -31.61 -15.90
N ALA A 101 1.78 -32.13 -16.18
CA ALA A 101 2.32 -32.21 -17.53
C ALA A 101 1.52 -33.18 -18.42
N GLU A 102 1.10 -34.32 -17.88
CA GLU A 102 0.42 -35.38 -18.64
C GLU A 102 -1.10 -35.16 -18.76
N ARG A 103 -1.76 -34.61 -17.72
CA ARG A 103 -3.23 -34.50 -17.66
C ARG A 103 -3.77 -33.10 -17.33
N GLY A 104 -2.91 -32.10 -17.15
CA GLY A 104 -3.34 -30.73 -16.79
C GLY A 104 -3.98 -30.61 -15.39
N MET A 105 -3.89 -31.65 -14.55
CA MET A 105 -4.53 -31.71 -13.23
C MET A 105 -3.64 -32.45 -12.21
N GLY A 106 -4.03 -32.47 -10.94
CA GLY A 106 -3.23 -33.10 -9.87
C GLY A 106 -2.33 -32.12 -9.12
N SER A 107 -2.94 -31.25 -8.29
CA SER A 107 -2.20 -30.33 -7.41
C SER A 107 -1.43 -31.08 -6.31
N PRO A 108 -0.37 -30.51 -5.70
CA PRO A 108 0.38 -31.16 -4.63
C PRO A 108 -0.52 -31.52 -3.42
N HIS A 109 -1.54 -30.71 -3.18
CA HIS A 109 -2.52 -30.97 -2.12
C HIS A 109 -3.42 -32.16 -2.45
N THR A 110 -3.89 -32.27 -3.70
CA THR A 110 -4.69 -33.41 -4.18
C THR A 110 -3.91 -34.73 -4.10
N VAL A 111 -2.66 -34.72 -4.54
CA VAL A 111 -1.75 -35.88 -4.46
C VAL A 111 -1.52 -36.28 -3.01
N TRP A 112 -1.25 -35.32 -2.12
CA TRP A 112 -1.06 -35.61 -0.69
C TRP A 112 -2.30 -36.24 -0.06
N LEU A 113 -3.49 -35.74 -0.38
CA LEU A 113 -4.73 -36.28 0.17
C LEU A 113 -4.99 -37.72 -0.30
N ILE A 114 -4.77 -38.03 -1.57
CA ILE A 114 -4.89 -39.39 -2.13
C ILE A 114 -3.91 -40.35 -1.43
N LEU A 115 -2.65 -39.96 -1.29
CA LEU A 115 -1.64 -40.78 -0.61
C LEU A 115 -1.96 -41.01 0.87
N ARG A 116 -2.50 -39.98 1.54
CA ARG A 116 -2.92 -40.07 2.94
C ARG A 116 -4.12 -41.01 3.11
N GLU A 117 -5.10 -40.95 2.23
CA GLU A 117 -6.26 -41.87 2.24
C GLU A 117 -5.85 -43.31 1.94
N ALA A 118 -4.82 -43.52 1.11
CA ALA A 118 -4.23 -44.82 0.86
C ALA A 118 -3.27 -45.31 1.98
N GLY A 119 -3.15 -44.58 3.09
CA GLY A 119 -2.28 -44.95 4.22
C GLY A 119 -0.78 -44.84 3.96
N ILE A 120 -0.35 -44.15 2.89
CA ILE A 120 1.06 -44.02 2.51
C ILE A 120 1.67 -42.79 3.20
N GLU A 121 2.66 -43.03 4.05
CA GLU A 121 3.39 -41.96 4.72
C GLU A 121 4.23 -41.11 3.76
N ARG A 122 4.59 -39.90 4.21
CA ARG A 122 5.46 -39.00 3.44
C ARG A 122 6.85 -39.63 3.31
N LEU A 123 7.48 -39.44 2.14
CA LEU A 123 8.87 -39.87 1.99
C LEU A 123 9.73 -39.10 3.01
N PRO A 124 10.73 -39.76 3.61
CA PRO A 124 11.75 -39.06 4.37
C PRO A 124 12.41 -38.01 3.46
N ARG A 125 12.87 -36.92 4.07
CA ARG A 125 13.51 -35.84 3.34
C ARG A 125 14.78 -36.40 2.70
N ARG A 126 14.85 -36.42 1.36
CA ARG A 126 16.02 -36.92 0.63
C ARG A 126 17.33 -36.38 1.22
N THR A 127 18.31 -37.25 1.41
CA THR A 127 19.64 -36.86 1.88
C THR A 127 20.34 -35.94 0.87
N ARG A 128 21.45 -35.33 1.26
CA ARG A 128 22.21 -34.45 0.35
C ARG A 128 22.74 -35.23 -0.86
N GLU A 129 23.07 -36.51 -0.67
CA GLU A 129 23.59 -37.44 -1.68
C GLU A 129 22.48 -37.91 -2.64
N GLU A 130 21.31 -38.29 -2.11
CA GLU A 130 20.14 -38.65 -2.94
C GLU A 130 19.66 -37.46 -3.81
N ARG A 131 19.78 -36.23 -3.30
CA ARG A 131 19.51 -35.00 -4.09
C ARG A 131 20.56 -34.71 -5.15
N ALA A 132 21.78 -35.24 -5.02
CA ALA A 132 22.84 -35.08 -6.00
C ALA A 132 22.73 -36.15 -7.11
N GLN A 133 22.34 -37.38 -6.76
CA GLN A 133 22.13 -38.49 -7.70
C GLN A 133 20.84 -38.36 -8.53
N ALA A 134 19.78 -37.74 -8.01
CA ALA A 134 18.50 -37.58 -8.72
C ALA A 134 18.53 -36.61 -9.93
N GLY A 135 19.70 -36.14 -10.36
CA GLY A 135 19.93 -35.71 -11.74
C GLY A 135 18.89 -34.80 -12.40
N SER A 136 18.46 -33.71 -11.77
CA SER A 136 17.68 -32.65 -12.45
C SER A 136 17.69 -31.31 -11.70
N LYS A 137 18.88 -30.78 -11.40
CA LYS A 137 18.95 -29.34 -11.12
C LYS A 137 19.09 -28.62 -12.45
N LEU A 138 17.97 -28.25 -13.06
CA LEU A 138 17.93 -27.03 -13.86
C LEU A 138 18.53 -25.94 -12.98
N SER A 139 19.77 -25.57 -13.28
CA SER A 139 20.53 -24.60 -12.49
C SER A 139 19.95 -23.23 -12.79
N LEU A 140 18.95 -22.82 -12.01
CA LEU A 140 18.33 -21.52 -12.19
C LEU A 140 19.40 -20.43 -12.03
N PRO A 141 19.39 -19.39 -12.89
CA PRO A 141 20.39 -18.35 -12.86
C PRO A 141 20.43 -17.67 -11.48
N ILE A 142 21.63 -17.30 -11.06
CA ILE A 142 21.90 -16.64 -9.78
C ILE A 142 22.34 -15.22 -10.09
N ALA A 143 21.69 -14.24 -9.46
CA ALA A 143 22.05 -12.83 -9.57
C ALA A 143 23.47 -12.61 -9.05
N ASP A 144 24.35 -12.18 -9.94
CA ASP A 144 25.77 -11.93 -9.69
C ASP A 144 26.29 -10.93 -10.72
N VAL A 145 26.70 -9.75 -10.27
CA VAL A 145 27.27 -8.70 -11.13
C VAL A 145 28.49 -9.21 -11.90
N ARG A 146 29.25 -10.16 -11.35
CA ARG A 146 30.45 -10.73 -11.99
C ARG A 146 30.11 -11.66 -13.16
N LYS A 147 28.83 -12.05 -13.27
CA LYS A 147 28.28 -12.82 -14.40
C LYS A 147 27.51 -11.94 -15.37
N LEU A 148 27.47 -10.62 -15.16
CA LEU A 148 26.82 -9.70 -16.08
C LEU A 148 27.57 -9.72 -17.41
N VAL A 149 26.86 -10.14 -18.44
CA VAL A 149 27.29 -10.02 -19.83
C VAL A 149 26.27 -9.14 -20.53
N LEU A 150 26.77 -8.19 -21.33
CA LEU A 150 26.00 -7.28 -22.17
C LEU A 150 26.25 -7.66 -23.64
N PRO A 151 25.60 -8.73 -24.13
CA PRO A 151 25.82 -9.24 -25.48
C PRO A 151 25.21 -8.30 -26.52
N LEU A 152 26.04 -7.81 -27.44
CA LEU A 152 25.60 -6.96 -28.53
C LEU A 152 24.77 -7.76 -29.55
N GLY A 153 23.71 -7.16 -30.08
CA GLY A 153 22.81 -7.73 -31.08
C GLY A 153 21.90 -8.86 -30.58
N GLU A 154 22.14 -9.42 -29.38
CA GLU A 154 21.27 -10.47 -28.83
C GLU A 154 19.90 -9.88 -28.48
N ARG A 155 18.86 -10.43 -29.09
CA ARG A 155 17.48 -10.08 -28.80
C ARG A 155 16.97 -10.94 -27.64
N VAL A 156 16.75 -10.31 -26.49
CA VAL A 156 16.32 -11.02 -25.27
C VAL A 156 14.89 -10.65 -24.94
N ARG A 157 14.05 -11.66 -24.69
CA ARG A 157 12.65 -11.45 -24.27
C ARG A 157 12.61 -10.67 -22.96
N CYS A 158 11.67 -9.74 -22.86
CA CYS A 158 11.44 -8.92 -21.69
C CYS A 158 9.94 -8.84 -21.39
N HIS A 159 9.58 -8.99 -20.12
CA HIS A 159 8.19 -8.90 -19.67
C HIS A 159 7.61 -7.48 -19.81
N ALA A 160 8.46 -6.46 -19.66
CA ALA A 160 8.08 -5.05 -19.74
C ALA A 160 9.27 -4.18 -20.19
N PRO A 161 9.70 -4.21 -21.46
CA PRO A 161 10.89 -3.49 -21.92
C PRO A 161 10.77 -1.98 -21.74
N LEU A 162 9.56 -1.41 -21.85
CA LEU A 162 9.36 0.04 -21.69
C LEU A 162 9.65 0.56 -20.27
N VAL A 163 9.83 -0.32 -19.27
CA VAL A 163 10.32 0.10 -17.94
C VAL A 163 11.71 0.74 -18.00
N PHE A 164 12.51 0.42 -19.03
CA PHE A 164 13.81 1.04 -19.27
C PHE A 164 13.72 2.54 -19.57
N LEU A 165 12.54 3.09 -19.89
CA LEU A 165 12.34 4.54 -19.99
C LEU A 165 12.60 5.26 -18.65
N PHE A 166 12.59 4.55 -17.51
CA PHE A 166 13.01 5.10 -16.23
C PHE A 166 14.52 5.08 -16.01
N ALA A 167 15.29 4.27 -16.74
CA ALA A 167 16.73 4.16 -16.54
C ALA A 167 17.46 5.50 -16.75
N PRO A 168 17.12 6.35 -17.75
CA PRO A 168 17.73 7.66 -17.87
C PRO A 168 17.36 8.62 -16.73
N PHE A 169 16.16 8.54 -16.15
CA PHE A 169 15.83 9.31 -14.94
C PHE A 169 16.74 8.90 -13.77
N LEU A 170 16.96 7.59 -13.59
CA LEU A 170 17.85 7.07 -12.55
C LEU A 170 19.33 7.42 -12.79
N ALA A 171 19.74 7.53 -14.06
CA ALA A 171 21.07 8.02 -14.44
C ALA A 171 21.23 9.52 -14.13
N GLN A 172 20.24 10.36 -14.46
CA GLN A 172 20.23 11.79 -14.09
C GLN A 172 20.25 12.01 -12.58
N PHE A 173 19.50 11.19 -11.85
CA PHE A 173 19.48 11.17 -10.39
C PHE A 173 20.80 10.64 -9.80
N ASP A 174 21.66 10.00 -10.60
CA ASP A 174 22.89 9.35 -10.17
C ASP A 174 22.65 8.37 -9.02
N ILE A 175 21.70 7.44 -9.24
CA ILE A 175 21.31 6.45 -8.23
C ILE A 175 22.50 5.62 -7.72
N ASP A 176 23.53 5.42 -8.55
CA ASP A 176 24.74 4.70 -8.20
C ASP A 176 25.56 5.43 -7.14
N ARG A 177 25.86 6.71 -7.37
CA ARG A 177 26.57 7.53 -6.38
C ARG A 177 25.74 7.68 -5.12
N VAL A 178 24.44 7.98 -5.25
CA VAL A 178 23.54 8.13 -4.10
C VAL A 178 23.51 6.85 -3.26
N ALA A 179 23.42 5.67 -3.86
CA ALA A 179 23.42 4.41 -3.13
C ALA A 179 24.75 4.19 -2.34
N ARG A 180 25.89 4.59 -2.91
CA ARG A 180 27.20 4.48 -2.26
C ARG A 180 27.37 5.49 -1.13
N GLU A 181 27.04 6.76 -1.38
CA GLU A 181 27.14 7.86 -0.40
C GLU A 181 26.17 7.67 0.78
N ALA A 182 24.98 7.11 0.52
CA ALA A 182 24.02 6.74 1.56
C ALA A 182 24.44 5.48 2.35
N HIS A 183 25.58 4.86 2.01
CA HIS A 183 26.13 3.67 2.65
C HIS A 183 25.14 2.49 2.67
N TYR A 184 24.41 2.27 1.57
CA TYR A 184 23.61 1.06 1.41
C TYR A 184 24.51 -0.18 1.44
N ARG A 185 23.99 -1.28 1.99
CA ARG A 185 24.78 -2.51 2.16
C ARG A 185 25.17 -3.09 0.80
N THR A 186 26.45 -3.40 0.65
CA THR A 186 26.98 -4.01 -0.57
C THR A 186 27.41 -5.46 -0.32
N THR A 187 27.33 -6.29 -1.36
CA THR A 187 27.89 -7.65 -1.36
C THR A 187 28.71 -7.84 -2.63
N ARG A 188 29.60 -8.84 -2.65
CA ARG A 188 30.42 -9.15 -3.84
C ARG A 188 29.58 -9.53 -5.06
N MET A 189 28.44 -10.19 -4.85
CA MET A 189 27.55 -10.65 -5.91
C MET A 189 26.56 -9.57 -6.33
N ILE A 190 26.05 -8.80 -5.37
CA ILE A 190 25.01 -7.80 -5.60
C ILE A 190 25.47 -6.51 -4.92
N PRO A 191 26.09 -5.60 -5.69
CA PRO A 191 26.47 -4.28 -5.19
C PRO A 191 25.27 -3.43 -4.80
N ALA A 192 25.47 -2.47 -3.89
CA ALA A 192 24.40 -1.62 -3.38
C ALA A 192 23.57 -0.89 -4.47
N PRO A 193 24.17 -0.28 -5.52
CA PRO A 193 23.40 0.31 -6.61
C PRO A 193 22.47 -0.69 -7.31
N ALA A 194 22.98 -1.88 -7.59
CA ALA A 194 22.22 -2.93 -8.27
C ALA A 194 21.09 -3.48 -7.39
N ALA A 195 21.33 -3.65 -6.09
CA ALA A 195 20.29 -4.02 -5.14
C ALA A 195 19.17 -2.97 -5.07
N LEU A 196 19.55 -1.68 -5.03
CA LEU A 196 18.58 -0.59 -4.97
C LEU A 196 17.74 -0.50 -6.25
N ARG A 197 18.37 -0.57 -7.44
CA ARG A 197 17.65 -0.62 -8.72
C ARG A 197 16.74 -1.85 -8.82
N ALA A 198 17.18 -3.02 -8.38
CA ALA A 198 16.35 -4.23 -8.41
C ALA A 198 15.10 -4.10 -7.51
N LEU A 199 15.25 -3.51 -6.32
CA LEU A 199 14.11 -3.26 -5.43
C LEU A 199 13.17 -2.19 -5.97
N LEU A 200 13.72 -1.09 -6.52
CA LEU A 200 12.94 -0.04 -7.16
C LEU A 200 12.20 -0.57 -8.39
N LEU A 201 12.83 -1.42 -9.21
CA LEU A 201 12.22 -2.00 -10.40
C LEU A 201 10.93 -2.75 -10.07
N LEU A 202 10.86 -3.45 -8.93
CA LEU A 202 9.61 -4.10 -8.53
C LEU A 202 8.47 -3.11 -8.30
N LYS A 203 8.77 -1.92 -7.78
CA LYS A 203 7.79 -0.83 -7.64
C LYS A 203 7.39 -0.24 -8.99
N LEU A 204 8.33 -0.17 -9.93
CA LEU A 204 8.07 0.27 -11.32
C LEU A 204 7.30 -0.76 -12.18
N LEU A 205 7.26 -2.03 -11.76
CA LEU A 205 6.58 -3.12 -12.51
C LEU A 205 5.16 -3.43 -11.99
N PHE A 206 4.58 -2.56 -11.15
CA PHE A 206 3.28 -2.81 -10.52
C PHE A 206 3.22 -4.19 -9.84
N ARG A 207 4.24 -4.54 -9.06
CA ARG A 207 4.29 -5.83 -8.34
C ARG A 207 4.05 -5.63 -6.86
N ASP A 208 3.02 -6.31 -6.34
CA ASP A 208 2.48 -6.06 -5.00
C ASP A 208 3.47 -6.38 -3.88
N ARG A 209 4.35 -7.36 -4.09
CA ARG A 209 5.23 -7.91 -3.06
C ARG A 209 6.57 -8.33 -3.65
N LYS A 210 7.61 -8.24 -2.83
CA LYS A 210 8.95 -8.79 -3.13
C LYS A 210 8.91 -10.27 -3.53
N ASN A 211 7.90 -11.03 -3.09
CA ASN A 211 7.72 -12.44 -3.44
C ASN A 211 7.32 -12.64 -4.91
N HIS A 212 6.66 -11.67 -5.54
CA HIS A 212 6.25 -11.72 -6.94
C HIS A 212 7.44 -11.51 -7.91
N VAL A 213 8.65 -11.25 -7.38
CA VAL A 213 9.86 -11.25 -8.21
C VAL A 213 10.05 -12.57 -8.94
N MET A 214 9.60 -13.70 -8.37
CA MET A 214 9.85 -15.03 -8.96
C MET A 214 9.27 -15.17 -10.37
N ASP A 215 8.21 -14.45 -10.71
CA ASP A 215 7.60 -14.45 -12.05
C ASP A 215 8.49 -13.77 -13.11
N VAL A 216 9.43 -12.93 -12.67
CA VAL A 216 10.31 -12.12 -13.52
C VAL A 216 11.78 -12.30 -13.18
N ALA A 217 12.12 -13.16 -12.22
CA ALA A 217 13.47 -13.29 -11.69
C ALA A 217 14.45 -13.83 -12.73
N GLU A 218 13.93 -14.59 -13.69
CA GLU A 218 14.68 -15.21 -14.78
C GLU A 218 14.76 -14.32 -16.03
N ASP A 219 14.06 -13.19 -16.03
CA ASP A 219 14.12 -12.20 -17.10
C ASP A 219 15.48 -11.49 -17.08
N ARG A 220 16.37 -11.90 -17.99
CA ARG A 220 17.72 -11.33 -18.17
C ARG A 220 17.67 -9.84 -18.48
N SER A 221 16.67 -9.39 -19.25
CA SER A 221 16.52 -7.98 -19.61
C SER A 221 16.22 -7.13 -18.37
N LEU A 222 15.34 -7.61 -17.49
CA LEU A 222 15.10 -6.95 -16.21
C LEU A 222 16.32 -7.02 -15.27
N GLY A 223 17.12 -8.08 -15.37
CA GLY A 223 18.46 -8.14 -14.79
C GLY A 223 19.35 -6.98 -15.26
N TRP A 224 19.42 -6.73 -16.56
CA TRP A 224 20.18 -5.62 -17.14
C TRP A 224 19.71 -4.26 -16.64
N PHE A 225 18.40 -4.03 -16.50
CA PHE A 225 17.88 -2.81 -15.88
C PHE A 225 18.49 -2.57 -14.49
N ALA A 226 18.64 -3.63 -13.69
CA ALA A 226 19.29 -3.56 -12.38
C ALA A 226 20.84 -3.52 -12.45
N GLY A 227 21.46 -3.76 -13.61
CA GLY A 227 22.91 -3.93 -13.76
C GLY A 227 23.40 -5.28 -13.23
N LEU A 228 22.60 -6.34 -13.44
CA LEU A 228 22.88 -7.72 -13.06
C LEU A 228 22.59 -8.66 -14.24
N ASN A 229 23.10 -9.89 -14.18
CA ASN A 229 22.77 -10.92 -15.17
C ASN A 229 21.30 -11.36 -15.11
N VAL A 230 20.71 -11.40 -13.90
CA VAL A 230 19.29 -11.67 -13.60
C VAL A 230 18.91 -10.97 -12.29
N LEU A 231 17.61 -10.87 -11.98
CA LEU A 231 17.17 -10.24 -10.74
C LEU A 231 17.46 -11.11 -9.50
N PRO A 232 17.77 -10.49 -8.33
CA PRO A 232 17.91 -11.22 -7.09
C PRO A 232 16.59 -11.90 -6.68
N LYS A 233 16.68 -13.13 -6.16
CA LYS A 233 15.52 -13.88 -5.69
C LYS A 233 14.94 -13.28 -4.41
N VAL A 234 13.69 -13.63 -4.12
CA VAL A 234 12.90 -13.14 -2.98
C VAL A 234 13.65 -13.13 -1.65
N THR A 235 14.45 -14.16 -1.36
CA THR A 235 15.19 -14.27 -0.09
C THR A 235 16.20 -13.13 0.07
N VAL A 236 16.92 -12.79 -1.00
CA VAL A 236 17.90 -11.70 -0.99
C VAL A 236 17.20 -10.36 -0.88
N LEU A 237 16.18 -10.11 -1.70
CA LEU A 237 15.43 -8.83 -1.68
C LEU A 237 14.73 -8.59 -0.34
N SER A 238 14.21 -9.65 0.29
CA SER A 238 13.61 -9.56 1.62
C SER A 238 14.65 -9.34 2.72
N ALA A 239 15.78 -10.03 2.67
CA ALA A 239 16.87 -9.86 3.64
C ALA A 239 17.51 -8.48 3.56
N TYR A 240 17.62 -7.90 2.36
CA TYR A 240 18.24 -6.60 2.15
C TYR A 240 17.59 -5.48 2.97
N SER A 241 16.25 -5.48 3.06
CA SER A 241 15.51 -4.52 3.89
C SER A 241 15.76 -4.67 5.40
N TYR A 242 16.24 -5.82 5.89
CA TYR A 242 16.65 -5.97 7.30
C TYR A 242 18.04 -5.42 7.59
N TRP A 243 18.85 -5.25 6.55
CA TRP A 243 20.24 -4.83 6.71
C TRP A 243 20.43 -3.32 6.62
N CYS A 244 19.40 -2.60 6.16
CA CYS A 244 19.46 -1.15 6.01
C CYS A 244 18.74 -0.49 7.19
N GLY A 245 19.43 0.44 7.86
CA GLY A 245 18.84 1.28 8.89
C GLY A 245 18.17 2.53 8.32
N PRO A 246 17.64 3.42 9.18
CA PRO A 246 16.94 4.64 8.76
C PRO A 246 17.86 5.67 8.07
N ARG A 247 19.17 5.66 8.34
CA ARG A 247 20.14 6.62 7.79
C ARG A 247 20.25 6.55 6.26
N PRO A 248 20.53 5.38 5.64
CA PRO A 248 20.50 5.25 4.18
C PRO A 248 19.21 5.74 3.53
N HIS A 249 18.06 5.45 4.16
CA HIS A 249 16.74 5.84 3.65
C HIS A 249 16.52 7.35 3.67
N ARG A 250 16.89 8.01 4.77
CA ARG A 250 16.88 9.47 4.86
C ARG A 250 17.80 10.08 3.79
N ALA A 251 19.03 9.58 3.65
CA ALA A 251 19.98 10.10 2.66
C ALA A 251 19.47 9.95 1.22
N LEU A 252 18.82 8.82 0.88
CA LEU A 252 18.19 8.60 -0.42
C LEU A 252 17.08 9.63 -0.70
N LEU A 253 16.18 9.86 0.26
CA LEU A 253 15.12 10.86 0.13
C LEU A 253 15.68 12.28 0.03
N GLN A 254 16.70 12.63 0.82
CA GLN A 254 17.35 13.94 0.74
C GLN A 254 18.02 14.16 -0.63
N ALA A 255 18.68 13.13 -1.17
CA ALA A 255 19.24 13.19 -2.51
C ALA A 255 18.16 13.38 -3.57
N LEU A 256 17.02 12.66 -3.45
CA LEU A 256 15.89 12.82 -4.36
C LEU A 256 15.34 14.24 -4.30
N VAL A 257 15.12 14.78 -3.11
CA VAL A 257 14.66 16.17 -2.93
C VAL A 257 15.63 17.16 -3.57
N ARG A 258 16.95 17.00 -3.37
CA ARG A 258 17.93 17.88 -4.04
C ARG A 258 17.83 17.83 -5.55
N PHE A 259 17.80 16.63 -6.11
CA PHE A 259 17.69 16.42 -7.55
C PHE A 259 16.41 17.05 -8.11
N ARG A 260 15.28 16.84 -7.44
CA ARG A 260 13.99 17.40 -7.87
C ARG A 260 13.89 18.91 -7.67
N ASP A 261 14.49 19.51 -6.63
CA ASP A 261 14.53 20.98 -6.44
C ASP A 261 15.35 21.66 -7.55
N GLN A 262 16.46 21.04 -7.99
CA GLN A 262 17.26 21.51 -9.13
C GLN A 262 16.44 21.51 -10.44
N GLU A 263 15.59 20.49 -10.61
CA GLU A 263 14.63 20.37 -11.72
C GLU A 263 13.36 21.23 -11.54
N GLN A 264 13.36 22.18 -10.59
CA GLN A 264 12.22 23.04 -10.26
C GLN A 264 10.94 22.26 -9.94
N GLY A 265 11.09 21.05 -9.38
CA GLY A 265 9.99 20.14 -9.05
C GLY A 265 9.09 20.62 -7.91
N TYR A 266 9.49 21.66 -7.16
CA TYR A 266 8.82 22.12 -5.95
C TYR A 266 8.44 23.61 -6.03
N PRO A 267 7.52 23.98 -6.94
CA PRO A 267 7.23 25.37 -7.27
C PRO A 267 6.63 26.18 -6.10
N SER A 268 5.80 25.56 -5.27
CA SER A 268 5.14 26.24 -4.15
C SER A 268 5.99 26.27 -2.89
N ARG A 269 6.77 25.21 -2.63
CA ARG A 269 7.44 24.94 -1.34
C ARG A 269 6.49 24.99 -0.14
N SER A 270 5.21 24.76 -0.40
CA SER A 270 4.16 24.53 0.58
C SER A 270 3.91 23.03 0.65
N PHE A 271 3.86 22.48 1.86
CA PHE A 271 3.78 21.04 2.06
C PHE A 271 2.55 20.65 2.86
N ASN A 272 1.85 19.63 2.37
CA ASN A 272 0.84 18.93 3.15
C ASN A 272 1.53 17.79 3.91
N LEU A 273 1.20 17.61 5.19
CA LEU A 273 1.70 16.50 6.01
C LEU A 273 0.52 15.64 6.48
N ASP A 274 0.67 14.32 6.37
CA ASP A 274 -0.33 13.38 6.88
C ASP A 274 0.27 12.03 7.31
N PHE A 275 -0.53 11.24 8.04
CA PHE A 275 -0.18 9.90 8.50
C PHE A 275 -1.05 8.88 7.78
N HIS A 276 -0.42 7.85 7.23
CA HIS A 276 -1.10 6.64 6.78
C HIS A 276 -0.85 5.48 7.73
N SER A 277 -1.85 4.62 7.94
CA SER A 277 -1.72 3.43 8.79
C SER A 277 -1.74 2.17 7.93
N ILE A 278 -0.61 1.49 7.83
CA ILE A 278 -0.46 0.21 7.12
C ILE A 278 -0.79 -0.93 8.09
N ARG A 279 -1.86 -1.66 7.80
CA ARG A 279 -2.31 -2.73 8.68
C ARG A 279 -1.34 -3.91 8.70
N HIS A 280 -1.08 -4.43 9.89
CA HIS A 280 -0.48 -5.74 10.07
C HIS A 280 -1.56 -6.81 10.27
N TYR A 281 -1.43 -7.93 9.56
CA TYR A 281 -2.40 -9.04 9.59
C TYR A 281 -1.96 -10.21 10.48
N GLY A 282 -0.72 -10.20 10.99
CA GLY A 282 -0.20 -11.24 11.87
C GLY A 282 -0.60 -11.06 13.33
N ASP A 283 -0.16 -12.00 14.18
CA ASP A 283 -0.49 -12.03 15.60
C ASP A 283 -0.01 -10.73 16.32
N PRO A 284 -0.93 -9.96 16.93
CA PRO A 284 -0.59 -8.77 17.70
C PRO A 284 0.42 -9.04 18.84
N GLY A 285 0.36 -10.22 19.47
CA GLY A 285 1.25 -10.62 20.56
C GLY A 285 2.69 -10.86 20.11
N VAL A 286 2.88 -11.25 18.85
CA VAL A 286 4.20 -11.52 18.26
C VAL A 286 4.78 -10.27 17.59
N SER A 287 3.94 -9.47 16.92
CA SER A 287 4.40 -8.33 16.12
C SER A 287 4.91 -7.13 16.94
N ARG A 288 4.50 -6.99 18.22
CA ARG A 288 4.79 -5.84 19.10
C ARG A 288 4.48 -4.48 18.43
N LEU A 289 3.59 -4.46 17.44
CA LEU A 289 3.17 -3.25 16.75
C LEU A 289 2.12 -2.51 17.58
N GLU A 290 2.19 -1.19 17.55
CA GLU A 290 1.21 -0.34 18.21
C GLU A 290 -0.11 -0.34 17.43
N LYS A 291 -1.22 -0.12 18.13
CA LYS A 291 -2.52 0.05 17.48
C LYS A 291 -2.66 1.47 16.96
N HIS A 292 -3.01 1.60 15.69
CA HIS A 292 -3.41 2.87 15.08
C HIS A 292 -4.78 2.74 14.44
N TYR A 293 -5.48 3.87 14.36
CA TYR A 293 -6.81 3.93 13.80
C TYR A 293 -6.75 3.74 12.27
N VAL A 294 -7.54 2.79 11.76
CA VAL A 294 -7.66 2.52 10.33
C VAL A 294 -9.05 2.96 9.86
N PRO A 295 -9.17 4.04 9.07
CA PRO A 295 -10.47 4.62 8.69
C PRO A 295 -11.43 3.63 8.02
N ARG A 296 -10.93 2.77 7.12
CA ARG A 296 -11.76 1.79 6.37
C ARG A 296 -12.51 0.77 7.25
N ARG A 297 -12.18 0.64 8.54
CA ARG A 297 -12.78 -0.33 9.47
C ARG A 297 -13.36 0.31 10.74
N SER A 298 -13.18 1.61 10.92
CA SER A 298 -13.52 2.33 12.15
C SER A 298 -12.96 1.68 13.43
N GLN A 299 -11.75 1.11 13.36
CA GLN A 299 -11.13 0.38 14.47
C GLN A 299 -9.64 0.67 14.59
N SER A 300 -9.12 0.57 15.82
CA SER A 300 -7.68 0.63 16.09
C SER A 300 -7.06 -0.76 16.02
N VAL A 301 -6.17 -0.98 15.06
CA VAL A 301 -5.55 -2.29 14.78
C VAL A 301 -4.03 -2.19 14.78
N PRO A 302 -3.29 -3.28 15.09
CA PRO A 302 -1.83 -3.31 14.94
C PRO A 302 -1.43 -2.88 13.53
N SER A 303 -0.59 -1.86 13.45
CA SER A 303 -0.22 -1.23 12.19
C SER A 303 1.14 -0.56 12.27
N VAL A 304 1.74 -0.33 11.10
CA VAL A 304 2.88 0.55 10.94
C VAL A 304 2.34 1.90 10.49
N LEU A 305 2.62 2.94 11.28
CA LEU A 305 2.32 4.31 10.88
C LEU A 305 3.38 4.80 9.91
N VAL A 306 2.97 5.54 8.89
CA VAL A 306 3.87 6.20 7.95
C VAL A 306 3.56 7.69 7.92
N ALA A 307 4.56 8.52 8.17
CA ALA A 307 4.50 9.96 7.96
C ALA A 307 4.79 10.25 6.49
N TYR A 308 3.93 11.02 5.83
CA TYR A 308 4.13 11.49 4.46
C TYR A 308 4.19 13.02 4.40
N GLY A 309 4.98 13.53 3.46
CA GLY A 309 4.96 14.93 3.06
C GLY A 309 4.79 15.04 1.55
N GLN A 310 3.90 15.92 1.11
CA GLN A 310 3.61 16.19 -0.30
C GLN A 310 3.78 17.68 -0.59
N GLU A 311 4.46 18.02 -1.69
CA GLU A 311 4.54 19.39 -2.17
C GLU A 311 3.24 19.77 -2.91
N GLU A 312 2.59 20.86 -2.54
CA GLU A 312 1.23 21.19 -3.02
C GLU A 312 1.16 21.45 -4.53
N GLY A 313 2.10 22.21 -5.08
CA GLY A 313 2.01 22.69 -6.47
C GLY A 313 2.20 21.59 -7.52
N SER A 314 3.15 20.69 -7.29
CA SER A 314 3.47 19.53 -8.14
C SER A 314 2.74 18.26 -7.70
N GLN A 315 2.22 18.25 -6.47
CA GLN A 315 1.67 17.09 -5.80
C GLN A 315 2.66 15.91 -5.68
N GLU A 316 3.98 16.15 -5.81
CA GLU A 316 5.01 15.14 -5.59
C GLU A 316 5.12 14.80 -4.10
N LEU A 317 5.15 13.50 -3.76
CA LEU A 317 5.57 13.06 -2.43
C LEU A 317 7.07 13.32 -2.28
N VAL A 318 7.47 13.93 -1.17
CA VAL A 318 8.86 14.33 -0.90
C VAL A 318 9.44 13.70 0.35
N TYR A 319 8.58 13.16 1.23
CA TYR A 319 8.97 12.59 2.51
C TYR A 319 8.13 11.35 2.81
N ALA A 320 8.80 10.31 3.32
CA ALA A 320 8.16 9.12 3.87
C ALA A 320 9.00 8.58 5.02
N ARG A 321 8.36 8.26 6.15
CA ARG A 321 9.01 7.61 7.28
C ARG A 321 8.07 6.64 7.98
N ALA A 322 8.45 5.37 8.06
CA ALA A 322 7.63 4.31 8.67
C ALA A 322 8.20 3.76 9.99
N ASN A 323 9.47 4.04 10.29
CA ASN A 323 10.08 3.64 11.55
C ASN A 323 9.88 4.70 12.63
N LEU A 324 8.61 4.86 13.05
CA LEU A 324 8.23 5.70 14.18
C LEU A 324 7.28 4.98 15.15
N LEU A 325 7.38 5.39 16.41
CA LEU A 325 6.52 4.97 17.52
C LEU A 325 5.39 5.99 17.74
N LYS A 326 4.32 5.58 18.42
CA LYS A 326 3.18 6.46 18.72
C LYS A 326 3.61 7.72 19.50
N ARG A 327 4.59 7.59 20.40
CA ARG A 327 5.12 8.71 21.19
C ARG A 327 5.92 9.73 20.37
N GLU A 328 6.40 9.34 19.20
CA GLU A 328 7.24 10.18 18.32
C GLU A 328 6.42 10.92 17.26
N LYS A 329 5.14 10.59 17.09
CA LYS A 329 4.26 11.18 16.06
C LYS A 329 4.25 12.70 16.09
N ALA A 330 4.17 13.29 17.29
CA ALA A 330 4.06 14.74 17.47
C ALA A 330 5.31 15.50 16.99
N ASP A 331 6.46 14.82 16.92
CA ASP A 331 7.73 15.41 16.50
C ASP A 331 7.86 15.44 14.96
N GLU A 332 7.06 14.67 14.22
CA GLU A 332 7.27 14.46 12.79
C GLU A 332 7.14 15.76 11.98
N VAL A 333 6.31 16.70 12.42
CA VAL A 333 6.21 18.02 11.78
C VAL A 333 7.55 18.77 11.84
N ILE A 334 8.23 18.73 12.99
CA ILE A 334 9.55 19.37 13.14
C ILE A 334 10.63 18.58 12.41
N ARG A 335 10.59 17.25 12.47
CA ARG A 335 11.53 16.40 11.75
C ARG A 335 11.42 16.57 10.23
N PHE A 336 10.22 16.84 9.72
CA PHE A 336 10.05 17.21 8.31
C PHE A 336 10.75 18.54 7.98
N VAL A 337 10.63 19.56 8.84
CA VAL A 337 11.35 20.84 8.67
C VAL A 337 12.86 20.61 8.63
N GLU A 338 13.40 19.84 9.57
CA GLU A 338 14.82 19.47 9.61
C GLU A 338 15.24 18.71 8.34
N PHE A 339 14.46 17.71 7.94
CA PHE A 339 14.71 16.95 6.73
C PHE A 339 14.76 17.84 5.49
N TRP A 340 13.81 18.78 5.37
CA TRP A 340 13.72 19.69 4.23
C TRP A 340 14.88 20.70 4.21
N GLU A 341 15.21 21.27 5.36
CA GLU A 341 16.34 22.20 5.52
C GLU A 341 17.67 21.52 5.23
N ASP A 342 17.91 20.32 5.77
CA ASP A 342 19.10 19.52 5.46
C ASP A 342 19.19 19.13 3.98
N SER A 343 18.04 18.99 3.31
CA SER A 343 17.99 18.64 1.89
C SER A 343 18.33 19.84 1.01
N THR A 344 17.69 20.99 1.26
CA THR A 344 17.65 22.12 0.32
C THR A 344 18.44 23.35 0.78
N GLY A 345 18.92 23.36 2.03
CA GLY A 345 19.51 24.52 2.68
C GLY A 345 18.51 25.65 2.98
N LYS A 346 17.21 25.39 2.83
CA LYS A 346 16.13 26.38 2.98
C LYS A 346 15.03 25.81 3.86
N ILE A 347 14.41 26.65 4.67
CA ILE A 347 13.20 26.28 5.41
C ILE A 347 11.99 26.13 4.45
N PRO A 348 11.02 25.25 4.76
CA PRO A 348 9.77 25.18 4.00
C PRO A 348 9.00 26.50 4.13
N LYS A 349 8.32 26.94 3.07
CA LYS A 349 7.56 28.20 3.11
C LYS A 349 6.30 28.07 3.95
N GLU A 350 5.61 26.95 3.82
CA GLU A 350 4.34 26.66 4.48
C GLU A 350 4.23 25.16 4.79
N LEU A 351 3.65 24.82 5.94
CA LEU A 351 3.19 23.48 6.28
C LEU A 351 1.69 23.49 6.56
N VAL A 352 0.96 22.53 5.97
CA VAL A 352 -0.48 22.34 6.20
C VAL A 352 -0.70 20.92 6.73
N PHE A 353 -1.31 20.81 7.90
CA PHE A 353 -1.44 19.53 8.61
C PHE A 353 -2.67 19.48 9.51
N ASP A 354 -3.06 18.28 9.96
CA ASP A 354 -4.17 18.07 10.89
C ASP A 354 -3.81 18.44 12.33
N SER A 355 -4.80 18.78 13.17
CA SER A 355 -4.57 19.23 14.56
C SER A 355 -3.80 18.23 15.42
N LYS A 356 -3.86 16.94 15.08
CA LYS A 356 -3.21 15.86 15.85
C LYS A 356 -1.80 15.51 15.37
N MET A 357 -1.29 16.18 14.34
CA MET A 357 0.05 15.96 13.80
C MET A 357 1.17 16.41 14.73
N THR A 358 0.92 17.46 15.52
CA THR A 358 1.92 18.00 16.44
C THR A 358 1.26 18.57 17.69
N THR A 359 2.08 18.90 18.69
CA THR A 359 1.65 19.52 19.95
C THR A 359 1.79 21.04 19.88
N GLU A 360 1.25 21.75 20.86
CA GLU A 360 1.48 23.19 21.02
C GLU A 360 3.00 23.51 21.10
N ALA A 361 3.81 22.66 21.73
CA ALA A 361 5.26 22.81 21.74
C ALA A 361 5.89 22.73 20.33
N GLY A 362 5.37 21.85 19.46
CA GLY A 362 5.77 21.80 18.05
C GLY A 362 5.34 23.06 17.29
N ILE A 363 4.13 23.57 17.53
CA ILE A 363 3.69 24.86 16.98
C ILE A 363 4.62 25.99 17.42
N ALA A 364 5.03 26.03 18.69
CA ALA A 364 5.99 27.01 19.18
C ALA A 364 7.31 26.94 18.38
N GLN A 365 7.86 25.76 18.17
CA GLN A 365 9.08 25.58 17.37
C GLN A 365 8.91 26.04 15.92
N LEU A 366 7.76 25.79 15.27
CA LEU A 366 7.50 26.30 13.92
C LEU A 366 7.54 27.83 13.86
N VAL A 367 6.96 28.50 14.87
CA VAL A 367 7.01 29.96 14.96
C VAL A 367 8.44 30.48 15.18
N ASP A 368 9.24 29.82 16.04
CA ASP A 368 10.65 30.22 16.26
C ASP A 368 11.49 30.07 14.99
N ARG A 369 11.28 28.99 14.25
CA ARG A 369 11.97 28.72 12.99
C ARG A 369 11.41 29.50 11.81
N LYS A 370 10.44 30.40 12.04
CA LYS A 370 9.79 31.25 11.03
C LYS A 370 9.15 30.45 9.89
N VAL A 371 8.66 29.24 10.18
CA VAL A 371 7.91 28.42 9.23
C VAL A 371 6.44 28.79 9.34
N THR A 372 5.81 29.16 8.21
CA THR A 372 4.37 29.41 8.18
C THR A 372 3.63 28.08 8.33
N PHE A 373 2.60 28.01 9.17
CA PHE A 373 1.78 26.80 9.30
C PHE A 373 0.29 27.08 9.19
N LEU A 374 -0.48 26.09 8.79
CA LEU A 374 -1.93 26.12 8.78
C LEU A 374 -2.48 24.78 9.28
N THR A 375 -3.24 24.80 10.37
CA THR A 375 -3.82 23.59 10.99
C THR A 375 -5.23 23.86 11.49
N LEU A 376 -6.00 22.79 11.71
CA LEU A 376 -7.21 22.88 12.52
C LEU A 376 -6.85 23.10 13.99
N ARG A 377 -7.76 23.77 14.70
CA ARG A 377 -7.80 23.82 16.17
C ARG A 377 -8.95 22.98 16.68
N ASP A 378 -8.74 22.26 17.78
CA ASP A 378 -9.78 21.45 18.40
C ASP A 378 -10.98 22.30 18.85
N ARG A 379 -12.18 21.79 18.57
CA ARG A 379 -13.47 22.42 18.91
C ARG A 379 -13.82 22.19 20.37
N ARG A 380 -13.19 22.92 21.28
CA ARG A 380 -13.53 22.85 22.70
C ARG A 380 -14.96 23.40 22.91
N PRO A 381 -15.84 22.72 23.65
CA PRO A 381 -17.24 23.15 23.81
C PRO A 381 -17.38 24.60 24.27
N GLU A 382 -16.57 25.03 25.24
CA GLU A 382 -16.55 26.40 25.76
C GLU A 382 -16.21 27.43 24.68
N GLU A 383 -15.22 27.12 23.83
CA GLU A 383 -14.80 27.99 22.73
C GLU A 383 -15.86 28.08 21.63
N VAL A 384 -16.51 26.95 21.32
CA VAL A 384 -17.62 26.90 20.38
C VAL A 384 -18.79 27.76 20.89
N GLN A 385 -19.17 27.59 22.15
CA GLN A 385 -20.23 28.39 22.78
C GLN A 385 -19.90 29.89 22.77
N ARG A 386 -18.66 30.25 23.14
CA ARG A 386 -18.19 31.64 23.11
C ARG A 386 -18.32 32.27 21.73
N VAL A 387 -17.87 31.56 20.70
CA VAL A 387 -17.93 32.08 19.32
C VAL A 387 -19.36 32.14 18.78
N LEU A 388 -20.20 31.15 19.09
CA LEU A 388 -21.62 31.17 18.68
C LEU A 388 -22.43 32.26 19.38
N ALA A 389 -21.99 32.75 20.54
CA ALA A 389 -22.61 33.87 21.25
C ALA A 389 -22.21 35.26 20.69
N LEU A 390 -21.29 35.34 19.74
CA LEU A 390 -20.90 36.62 19.12
C LEU A 390 -22.05 37.22 18.31
N PRO A 391 -22.22 38.56 18.33
CA PRO A 391 -23.26 39.21 17.54
C PRO A 391 -23.02 39.02 16.04
N GLU A 392 -24.09 38.99 15.25
CA GLU A 392 -24.03 38.81 13.79
C GLU A 392 -23.12 39.86 13.11
N SER A 393 -23.06 41.08 13.64
CA SER A 393 -22.20 42.17 13.14
C SER A 393 -20.69 41.90 13.27
N ALA A 394 -20.28 40.95 14.12
CA ALA A 394 -18.86 40.57 14.25
C ALA A 394 -18.39 39.70 13.08
N TRP A 395 -19.32 39.09 12.33
CA TRP A 395 -19.01 38.15 11.27
C TRP A 395 -18.91 38.85 9.91
N LYS A 396 -17.87 38.51 9.16
CA LYS A 396 -17.64 39.00 7.79
C LYS A 396 -17.92 37.88 6.80
N ILE A 397 -18.76 38.14 5.81
CA ILE A 397 -18.94 37.22 4.68
C ILE A 397 -17.71 37.34 3.79
N VAL A 398 -17.11 36.21 3.44
CA VAL A 398 -16.00 36.15 2.47
C VAL A 398 -16.36 35.21 1.35
N GLU A 399 -15.82 35.43 0.15
CA GLU A 399 -15.98 34.51 -0.98
C GLU A 399 -14.77 33.57 -1.08
N LEU A 400 -15.03 32.27 -1.17
CA LEU A 400 -14.00 31.26 -1.35
C LEU A 400 -13.73 30.99 -2.82
N ASP A 401 -12.48 31.18 -3.24
CA ASP A 401 -11.99 30.78 -4.55
C ASP A 401 -11.71 29.26 -4.58
N LEU A 402 -12.78 28.47 -4.70
CA LEU A 402 -12.71 27.02 -4.89
C LEU A 402 -13.70 26.57 -5.96
N PRO A 403 -13.23 26.03 -7.11
CA PRO A 403 -14.10 25.52 -8.14
C PRO A 403 -15.00 24.40 -7.58
N ARG A 404 -16.31 24.48 -7.82
CA ARG A 404 -17.32 23.46 -7.46
C ARG A 404 -17.70 23.31 -5.97
N ARG A 405 -17.31 24.23 -5.08
CA ARG A 405 -17.82 24.18 -3.70
C ARG A 405 -19.27 24.65 -3.63
N GLU A 406 -20.11 23.91 -2.91
CA GLU A 406 -21.52 24.23 -2.63
C GLU A 406 -21.64 25.47 -1.73
N TYR A 407 -20.82 25.54 -0.68
CA TYR A 407 -20.78 26.65 0.27
C TYR A 407 -19.61 27.60 -0.04
N ARG A 408 -19.88 28.65 -0.83
CA ARG A 408 -18.87 29.62 -1.29
C ARG A 408 -18.74 30.89 -0.43
N HIS A 409 -19.75 31.21 0.36
CA HIS A 409 -19.81 32.46 1.12
C HIS A 409 -19.90 32.22 2.63
N PRO A 410 -18.88 31.63 3.29
CA PRO A 410 -18.90 31.45 4.72
C PRO A 410 -18.85 32.79 5.47
N ARG A 411 -19.50 32.83 6.63
CA ARG A 411 -19.30 33.87 7.63
C ARG A 411 -18.04 33.56 8.43
N VAL A 412 -17.13 34.52 8.48
CA VAL A 412 -15.81 34.41 9.09
C VAL A 412 -15.63 35.42 10.19
N TRP A 413 -15.02 34.98 11.28
CA TRP A 413 -14.57 35.81 12.36
C TRP A 413 -13.10 35.50 12.66
N GLU A 414 -12.32 36.52 12.98
CA GLU A 414 -10.88 36.42 13.18
C GLU A 414 -10.49 37.03 14.52
N GLU A 415 -9.55 36.39 15.21
CA GLU A 415 -8.98 36.93 16.43
C GLU A 415 -7.51 36.55 16.58
N THR A 416 -6.82 37.26 17.47
CA THR A 416 -5.48 36.88 17.92
C THR A 416 -5.60 36.07 19.21
N VAL A 417 -4.98 34.90 19.25
CA VAL A 417 -5.00 34.00 20.42
C VAL A 417 -3.57 33.73 20.90
N GLU A 418 -3.46 33.50 22.20
CA GLU A 418 -2.25 32.97 22.83
C GLU A 418 -2.60 31.60 23.42
N LEU A 419 -1.82 30.58 23.07
CA LEU A 419 -2.05 29.22 23.56
C LEU A 419 -1.13 28.95 24.76
N PRO A 420 -1.59 28.23 25.80
CA PRO A 420 -0.78 27.94 26.98
C PRO A 420 0.58 27.28 26.66
N GLY A 421 0.61 26.34 25.72
CA GLY A 421 1.82 25.65 25.26
C GLY A 421 2.60 26.39 24.17
N VAL A 422 2.23 27.63 23.85
CA VAL A 422 2.93 28.52 22.91
C VAL A 422 3.17 29.89 23.57
N PRO A 423 3.90 29.94 24.70
CA PRO A 423 3.99 31.13 25.53
C PRO A 423 4.63 32.31 24.78
N GLY A 424 4.07 33.51 24.98
CA GLY A 424 4.57 34.75 24.40
C GLY A 424 4.36 34.91 22.89
N LYS A 425 3.63 33.98 22.25
CA LYS A 425 3.38 34.03 20.80
C LYS A 425 1.92 34.24 20.48
N LYS A 426 1.67 35.30 19.72
CA LYS A 426 0.36 35.67 19.22
C LYS A 426 0.07 34.96 17.91
N LEU A 427 -0.82 33.98 17.95
CA LEU A 427 -1.31 33.24 16.79
C LEU A 427 -2.60 33.86 16.27
N ARG A 428 -2.94 33.58 15.01
CA ARG A 428 -4.19 33.99 14.39
C ARG A 428 -5.16 32.81 14.38
N GLN A 429 -6.36 33.04 14.90
CA GLN A 429 -7.48 32.13 14.79
C GLN A 429 -8.47 32.66 13.75
N ILE A 430 -8.90 31.79 12.84
CA ILE A 430 -9.95 32.07 11.86
C ILE A 430 -11.08 31.07 12.12
N VAL A 431 -12.25 31.59 12.44
CA VAL A 431 -13.45 30.77 12.65
C VAL A 431 -14.42 30.99 11.50
N ALA A 432 -14.88 29.90 10.89
CA ALA A 432 -15.80 29.95 9.77
C ALA A 432 -17.05 29.10 10.04
N ARG A 433 -18.23 29.67 9.79
CA ARG A 433 -19.53 28.97 9.82
C ARG A 433 -20.21 29.01 8.45
N ASP A 434 -21.32 28.29 8.33
CA ASP A 434 -22.08 28.11 7.08
C ASP A 434 -21.29 27.38 5.97
N MET A 435 -20.43 26.46 6.37
CA MET A 435 -19.65 25.61 5.46
C MET A 435 -20.27 24.22 5.25
N GLY A 436 -21.59 24.09 5.45
CA GLY A 436 -22.31 22.81 5.38
C GLY A 436 -22.19 21.91 6.62
N LYS A 437 -21.71 22.45 7.74
CA LYS A 437 -21.65 21.74 9.04
C LYS A 437 -22.29 22.60 10.11
N GLU A 438 -22.98 21.96 11.06
CA GLU A 438 -23.60 22.64 12.21
C GLU A 438 -22.57 23.38 13.08
N LEU A 439 -21.42 22.76 13.32
CA LEU A 439 -20.35 23.33 14.13
C LEU A 439 -19.33 24.12 13.30
N PRO A 440 -18.89 25.31 13.77
CA PRO A 440 -17.90 26.12 13.07
C PRO A 440 -16.55 25.41 12.91
N MET A 441 -15.83 25.77 11.86
CA MET A 441 -14.44 25.38 11.61
C MET A 441 -13.51 26.37 12.31
N PHE A 442 -12.51 25.87 13.03
CA PHE A 442 -11.47 26.69 13.65
C PHE A 442 -10.13 26.38 12.97
N LEU A 443 -9.55 27.38 12.32
CA LEU A 443 -8.20 27.33 11.78
C LEU A 443 -7.25 28.11 12.68
N LEU A 444 -6.03 27.60 12.82
CA LEU A 444 -4.95 28.21 13.56
C LEU A 444 -3.72 28.38 12.64
N THR A 445 -3.12 29.56 12.67
CA THR A 445 -1.95 29.88 11.85
C THR A 445 -1.11 30.99 12.48
N ASN A 446 0.18 31.07 12.11
CA ASN A 446 1.01 32.25 12.32
C ASN A 446 1.02 33.21 11.11
N ASP A 447 0.25 32.93 10.05
CA ASP A 447 0.12 33.80 8.89
C ASP A 447 -0.78 35.01 9.16
N ARG A 448 -0.19 36.21 9.07
CA ARG A 448 -0.90 37.49 9.24
C ARG A 448 -1.11 38.26 7.95
N LYS A 449 -0.60 37.75 6.82
CA LYS A 449 -0.57 38.46 5.54
C LYS A 449 -1.71 38.04 4.62
N ARG A 450 -1.97 36.74 4.51
CA ARG A 450 -3.03 36.22 3.62
C ARG A 450 -4.42 36.50 4.18
N SER A 451 -5.40 36.72 3.31
CA SER A 451 -6.79 36.89 3.72
C SER A 451 -7.36 35.59 4.31
N ALA A 452 -8.41 35.70 5.13
CA ALA A 452 -9.07 34.52 5.67
C ALA A 452 -9.67 33.63 4.56
N ALA A 453 -10.20 34.23 3.50
CA ALA A 453 -10.67 33.51 2.31
C ALA A 453 -9.57 32.64 1.69
N THR A 454 -8.37 33.19 1.48
CA THR A 454 -7.23 32.44 0.92
C THR A 454 -6.85 31.26 1.81
N LEU A 455 -6.81 31.44 3.13
CA LEU A 455 -6.46 30.36 4.07
C LEU A 455 -7.55 29.28 4.15
N LEU A 456 -8.83 29.69 4.10
CA LEU A 456 -9.98 28.78 4.05
C LEU A 456 -10.08 28.01 2.72
N SER A 457 -9.56 28.58 1.63
CA SER A 457 -9.40 27.88 0.34
C SER A 457 -8.16 26.97 0.33
N ARG A 458 -7.08 27.33 1.03
CA ARG A 458 -5.84 26.55 1.09
C ARG A 458 -5.99 25.27 1.92
N TYR A 459 -6.64 25.34 3.10
CA TYR A 459 -6.70 24.21 4.03
C TYR A 459 -7.33 22.93 3.42
N PRO A 460 -8.47 23.00 2.69
CA PRO A 460 -9.05 21.81 2.04
C PRO A 460 -8.11 21.11 1.07
N LEU A 461 -7.22 21.84 0.39
CA LEU A 461 -6.24 21.24 -0.54
C LEU A 461 -5.23 20.33 0.16
N ARG A 462 -5.16 20.36 1.51
CA ARG A 462 -4.42 19.34 2.29
C ARG A 462 -4.81 17.92 1.86
N THR A 463 -6.08 17.67 1.50
CA THR A 463 -6.55 16.35 1.07
C THR A 463 -5.91 15.86 -0.23
N HIS A 464 -5.20 16.70 -0.99
CA HIS A 464 -4.39 16.22 -2.12
C HIS A 464 -3.33 15.19 -1.70
N ILE A 465 -2.87 15.23 -0.44
CA ILE A 465 -1.97 14.20 0.07
C ILE A 465 -2.67 12.85 0.19
N GLU A 466 -3.97 12.83 0.47
CA GLU A 466 -4.77 11.60 0.56
C GLU A 466 -4.86 10.95 -0.82
N ASN A 467 -5.00 11.74 -1.89
CA ASN A 467 -4.92 11.23 -3.27
C ASN A 467 -3.53 10.64 -3.56
N GLY A 468 -2.46 11.33 -3.16
CA GLY A 468 -1.09 10.82 -3.32
C GLY A 468 -0.86 9.51 -2.55
N ILE A 469 -1.38 9.41 -1.33
CA ILE A 469 -1.35 8.18 -0.50
C ILE A 469 -2.19 7.07 -1.15
N GLN A 470 -3.37 7.39 -1.69
CA GLN A 470 -4.23 6.43 -2.37
C GLN A 470 -3.54 5.88 -3.63
N GLU A 471 -2.84 6.72 -4.39
CA GLU A 471 -1.98 6.28 -5.50
C GLU A 471 -0.88 5.32 -4.99
N GLN A 472 -0.29 5.56 -3.80
CA GLN A 472 0.66 4.61 -3.21
C GLN A 472 0.01 3.26 -2.85
N VAL A 473 -1.24 3.28 -2.39
CA VAL A 473 -2.00 2.06 -2.07
C VAL A 473 -2.33 1.28 -3.33
N GLU A 474 -2.79 1.96 -4.39
CA GLU A 474 -3.21 1.33 -5.64
C GLU A 474 -2.02 0.86 -6.47
N MET A 475 -1.07 1.74 -6.80
CA MET A 475 0.07 1.42 -7.65
C MET A 475 1.15 0.62 -6.92
N PHE A 476 1.54 1.07 -5.73
CA PHE A 476 2.73 0.56 -5.03
C PHE A 476 2.40 -0.42 -3.91
N HIS A 477 1.12 -0.75 -3.75
CA HIS A 477 0.60 -1.78 -2.86
C HIS A 477 1.07 -1.60 -1.41
N VAL A 478 1.10 -0.34 -0.93
CA VAL A 478 1.54 0.00 0.42
C VAL A 478 0.77 -0.78 1.50
N ASP A 479 -0.53 -1.03 1.31
CA ASP A 479 -1.34 -1.83 2.24
C ASP A 479 -1.02 -3.35 2.19
N ALA A 480 -0.32 -3.82 1.15
CA ALA A 480 0.13 -5.21 1.04
C ALA A 480 1.43 -5.48 1.81
N LEU A 481 2.07 -4.44 2.39
CA LEU A 481 3.27 -4.53 3.22
C LEU A 481 2.93 -5.09 4.61
N ALA A 482 2.57 -6.38 4.66
CA ALA A 482 2.18 -7.08 5.88
C ALA A 482 3.36 -7.45 6.80
N SER A 483 4.35 -6.56 6.98
CA SER A 483 5.48 -6.81 7.88
C SER A 483 5.14 -6.45 9.33
N SER A 484 5.61 -7.25 10.28
CA SER A 484 5.63 -6.89 11.70
C SER A 484 6.80 -5.97 12.06
N VAL A 485 7.73 -5.74 11.12
CA VAL A 485 8.98 -5.02 11.35
C VAL A 485 8.93 -3.68 10.62
N ARG A 486 8.86 -2.58 11.39
CA ARG A 486 8.77 -1.20 10.88
C ARG A 486 9.89 -0.86 9.88
N LEU A 487 11.11 -1.31 10.14
CA LEU A 487 12.27 -1.11 9.25
C LEU A 487 12.05 -1.67 7.84
N LYS A 488 11.36 -2.81 7.73
CA LYS A 488 11.06 -3.40 6.41
C LYS A 488 10.13 -2.49 5.60
N VAL A 489 9.10 -1.97 6.28
CA VAL A 489 8.12 -1.06 5.68
C VAL A 489 8.77 0.27 5.30
N GLU A 490 9.73 0.77 6.09
CA GLU A 490 10.43 2.02 5.81
C GLU A 490 11.15 2.02 4.47
N MET A 491 11.90 0.96 4.16
CA MET A 491 12.54 0.85 2.84
C MET A 491 11.53 0.84 1.71
N ASP A 492 10.42 0.11 1.87
CA ASP A 492 9.40 -0.03 0.83
C ASP A 492 8.73 1.33 0.55
N VAL A 493 8.29 2.08 1.58
CA VAL A 493 7.66 3.40 1.37
C VAL A 493 8.62 4.47 0.83
N VAL A 494 9.91 4.38 1.16
CA VAL A 494 10.95 5.26 0.60
C VAL A 494 11.15 4.99 -0.89
N LEU A 495 11.15 3.71 -1.29
CA LEU A 495 11.19 3.32 -2.70
C LEU A 495 9.91 3.72 -3.44
N ASP A 496 8.76 3.72 -2.76
CA ASP A 496 7.48 4.15 -3.32
C ASP A 496 7.50 5.66 -3.63
N VAL A 497 8.08 6.49 -2.76
CA VAL A 497 8.33 7.91 -3.06
C VAL A 497 9.23 8.09 -4.28
N LEU A 498 10.32 7.33 -4.39
CA LEU A 498 11.22 7.40 -5.55
C LEU A 498 10.53 6.95 -6.83
N ALA A 499 9.76 5.86 -6.79
CA ALA A 499 8.99 5.36 -7.92
C ALA A 499 7.91 6.37 -8.34
N SER A 500 7.16 6.93 -7.39
CA SER A 500 6.16 7.98 -7.63
C SER A 500 6.79 9.20 -8.30
N SER A 501 7.96 9.64 -7.85
CA SER A 501 8.70 10.74 -8.51
C SER A 501 9.11 10.39 -9.94
N ALA A 502 9.56 9.15 -10.20
CA ALA A 502 9.89 8.69 -11.55
C ALA A 502 8.66 8.65 -12.48
N TYR A 503 7.51 8.18 -11.99
CA TYR A 503 6.25 8.20 -12.74
C TYR A 503 5.77 9.62 -13.01
N ARG A 504 5.86 10.53 -12.03
CA ARG A 504 5.53 11.96 -12.22
C ARG A 504 6.45 12.65 -13.23
N TRP A 505 7.73 12.29 -13.23
CA TRP A 505 8.68 12.74 -14.24
C TRP A 505 8.30 12.23 -15.64
N MET A 506 7.88 10.96 -15.75
CA MET A 506 7.40 10.38 -17.01
C MET A 506 6.11 11.06 -17.49
N ALA A 507 5.14 11.25 -16.58
CA ALA A 507 3.85 11.89 -16.83
C ALA A 507 4.00 13.25 -17.52
N ARG A 508 4.87 14.11 -16.97
CA ARG A 508 5.11 15.48 -17.47
C ARG A 508 5.76 15.54 -18.86
N GLN A 509 6.28 14.42 -19.35
CA GLN A 509 6.85 14.33 -20.70
C GLN A 509 5.83 13.81 -21.73
N LEU A 510 4.71 13.25 -21.28
CA LEU A 510 3.67 12.71 -22.15
C LEU A 510 2.55 13.73 -22.30
N ARG A 511 2.37 14.23 -23.53
CA ARG A 511 1.34 15.23 -23.84
C ARG A 511 -0.05 14.72 -23.49
N GLY A 512 -0.78 15.47 -22.66
CA GLY A 512 -2.13 15.11 -22.19
C GLY A 512 -2.16 14.09 -21.05
N PHE A 513 -0.99 13.71 -20.50
CA PHE A 513 -0.84 12.81 -19.37
C PHE A 513 -0.07 13.45 -18.21
N GLU A 514 0.13 14.77 -18.22
CA GLU A 514 0.96 15.49 -17.26
C GLU A 514 0.48 15.33 -15.80
N LYS A 515 -0.83 15.05 -15.63
CA LYS A 515 -1.49 14.78 -14.35
C LYS A 515 -1.94 13.32 -14.19
N ALA A 516 -1.51 12.42 -15.07
CA ALA A 516 -1.90 11.02 -15.01
C ALA A 516 -1.26 10.33 -13.80
N GLU A 517 -2.04 9.46 -13.16
CA GLU A 517 -1.57 8.60 -12.09
C GLU A 517 -0.66 7.49 -12.64
N ALA A 518 0.24 6.98 -11.78
CA ALA A 518 1.21 5.95 -12.12
C ALA A 518 0.55 4.69 -12.69
N ILE A 519 -0.60 4.27 -12.15
CA ILE A 519 -1.34 3.10 -12.65
C ILE A 519 -1.84 3.32 -14.08
N THR A 520 -2.33 4.53 -14.38
CA THR A 520 -2.76 4.90 -15.74
C THR A 520 -1.60 4.84 -16.72
N LEU A 521 -0.41 5.31 -16.32
CA LEU A 521 0.79 5.22 -17.15
C LEU A 521 1.26 3.78 -17.34
N TRP A 522 1.22 2.97 -16.28
CA TRP A 522 1.54 1.56 -16.34
C TRP A 522 0.67 0.82 -17.36
N GLU A 523 -0.66 0.93 -17.26
CA GLU A 523 -1.60 0.24 -18.15
C GLU A 523 -1.52 0.73 -19.60
N ARG A 524 -1.44 2.05 -19.78
CA ARG A 524 -1.52 2.67 -21.12
C ARG A 524 -0.21 2.65 -21.90
N PHE A 525 0.93 2.51 -21.23
CA PHE A 525 2.24 2.52 -21.88
C PHE A 525 3.09 1.29 -21.52
N LEU A 526 3.34 1.03 -20.23
CA LEU A 526 4.45 0.17 -19.80
C LEU A 526 4.13 -1.34 -19.76
N ASN A 527 2.89 -1.72 -19.45
CA ASN A 527 2.46 -3.11 -19.26
C ASN A 527 2.36 -3.85 -20.61
N ARG A 528 3.50 -4.16 -21.23
CA ARG A 528 3.59 -4.79 -22.56
C ARG A 528 4.80 -5.69 -22.60
N GLY A 529 4.63 -6.91 -23.07
CA GLY A 529 5.77 -7.77 -23.38
C GLY A 529 6.54 -7.27 -24.60
N GLY A 530 7.79 -7.67 -24.73
CA GLY A 530 8.60 -7.35 -25.90
C GLY A 530 10.00 -7.91 -25.77
N HIS A 531 10.97 -7.21 -26.36
CA HIS A 531 12.37 -7.60 -26.31
C HIS A 531 13.26 -6.40 -25.97
N VAL A 532 14.40 -6.68 -25.36
CA VAL A 532 15.50 -5.73 -25.21
C VAL A 532 16.68 -6.26 -26.01
N ARG A 533 17.28 -5.39 -26.81
CA ARG A 533 18.49 -5.67 -27.58
C ARG A 533 19.52 -4.59 -27.27
N LEU A 534 20.74 -5.00 -26.99
CA LEU A 534 21.84 -4.08 -26.72
C LEU A 534 22.64 -3.89 -28.02
N GLU A 535 22.81 -2.66 -28.44
CA GLU A 535 23.67 -2.25 -29.57
C GLU A 535 24.91 -1.53 -29.03
N GLU A 536 25.84 -1.10 -29.89
CA GLU A 536 27.07 -0.42 -29.45
C GLU A 536 26.76 0.77 -28.53
N ASP A 537 25.86 1.67 -28.98
CA ASP A 537 25.51 2.90 -28.27
C ASP A 537 24.09 2.91 -27.68
N GLU A 538 23.30 1.85 -27.89
CA GLU A 538 21.86 1.88 -27.61
C GLU A 538 21.34 0.66 -26.84
N VAL A 539 20.33 0.90 -26.02
CA VAL A 539 19.41 -0.09 -25.47
C VAL A 539 18.11 0.01 -26.26
N VAL A 540 17.90 -0.92 -27.17
CA VAL A 540 16.73 -0.95 -28.05
C VAL A 540 15.59 -1.70 -27.37
N LEU A 541 14.47 -0.99 -27.17
CA LEU A 541 13.25 -1.50 -26.58
C LEU A 541 12.26 -1.82 -27.68
N GLU A 542 12.12 -3.10 -27.99
CA GLU A 542 11.24 -3.58 -29.05
C GLU A 542 9.89 -3.96 -28.46
N VAL A 543 8.82 -3.30 -28.90
CA VAL A 543 7.43 -3.61 -28.50
C VAL A 543 6.50 -3.68 -29.72
N GLU A 544 5.39 -4.37 -29.54
CA GLU A 544 4.30 -4.36 -30.53
C GLU A 544 3.62 -2.98 -30.58
N PRO A 545 3.00 -2.59 -31.70
CA PRO A 545 2.32 -1.30 -31.84
C PRO A 545 1.08 -1.28 -30.94
N PHE A 546 0.80 -0.13 -30.31
CA PHE A 546 -0.37 0.05 -29.45
C PHE A 546 -0.97 1.44 -29.63
N SER A 547 -2.23 1.61 -29.23
CA SER A 547 -3.03 2.82 -29.49
C SER A 547 -2.41 4.13 -29.00
N ARG A 548 -1.61 4.08 -27.93
CA ARG A 548 -0.92 5.24 -27.34
C ARG A 548 0.55 5.38 -27.75
N ALA A 549 1.04 4.51 -28.64
CA ALA A 549 2.43 4.57 -29.09
C ALA A 549 2.80 5.91 -29.76
N PRO A 550 1.94 6.57 -30.56
CA PRO A 550 2.27 7.89 -31.12
C PRO A 550 2.60 8.94 -30.04
N VAL A 551 1.83 8.98 -28.94
CA VAL A 551 2.08 9.90 -27.82
C VAL A 551 3.44 9.62 -27.18
N LEU A 552 3.82 8.36 -27.03
CA LEU A 552 5.13 7.98 -26.51
C LEU A 552 6.25 8.38 -27.48
N LEU A 553 6.09 8.11 -28.78
CA LEU A 553 7.11 8.38 -29.80
C LEU A 553 7.34 9.88 -30.05
N GLU A 554 6.32 10.72 -29.86
CA GLU A 554 6.47 12.17 -29.94
C GLU A 554 7.05 12.79 -28.67
N SER A 555 7.05 12.04 -27.56
CA SER A 555 7.46 12.55 -26.26
C SER A 555 8.97 12.75 -26.14
N PRO A 556 9.44 13.61 -25.23
CA PRO A 556 10.85 13.70 -24.86
C PRO A 556 11.44 12.40 -24.30
N LEU A 557 10.64 11.40 -23.90
CA LEU A 557 11.12 10.14 -23.33
C LEU A 557 11.91 9.28 -24.32
N VAL A 558 11.61 9.38 -25.61
CA VAL A 558 12.27 8.61 -26.67
C VAL A 558 13.32 9.41 -27.43
N ARG A 559 13.52 10.69 -27.07
CA ARG A 559 14.63 11.51 -27.57
C ARG A 559 15.92 11.11 -26.84
N PRO A 560 17.11 11.40 -27.40
CA PRO A 560 18.37 11.09 -26.73
C PRO A 560 18.40 11.66 -25.30
N LYS A 561 18.43 10.75 -24.33
CA LYS A 561 18.58 11.03 -22.90
C LYS A 561 20.03 10.78 -22.48
N PRO A 562 20.43 11.11 -21.24
CA PRO A 562 21.73 10.67 -20.72
C PRO A 562 21.90 9.17 -20.85
N SER A 563 23.16 8.79 -21.07
CA SER A 563 23.61 7.41 -21.11
C SER A 563 23.29 6.69 -19.81
N ILE A 564 23.10 5.37 -19.88
CA ILE A 564 22.88 4.51 -18.72
C ILE A 564 24.24 3.93 -18.28
N PRO A 565 24.85 4.41 -17.18
CA PRO A 565 26.24 4.06 -16.86
C PRO A 565 26.46 2.56 -16.63
N TRP A 566 25.51 1.90 -15.96
CA TRP A 566 25.61 0.45 -15.68
C TRP A 566 25.30 -0.44 -16.89
N LEU A 567 24.97 0.15 -18.04
CA LEU A 567 24.78 -0.54 -19.32
C LEU A 567 25.82 -0.08 -20.34
N GLY A 568 27.02 0.27 -19.90
CA GLY A 568 28.12 0.71 -20.76
C GLY A 568 27.79 1.99 -21.51
N ASP A 569 27.18 2.94 -20.81
CA ASP A 569 26.83 4.27 -21.31
C ASP A 569 25.91 4.31 -22.55
N ARG A 570 25.08 3.29 -22.72
CA ARG A 570 24.10 3.22 -23.81
C ARG A 570 22.87 4.11 -23.58
N LYS A 571 22.26 4.58 -24.66
CA LYS A 571 21.03 5.39 -24.66
C LYS A 571 19.81 4.55 -24.98
N VAL A 572 18.65 4.89 -24.44
CA VAL A 572 17.42 4.16 -24.72
C VAL A 572 16.84 4.59 -26.07
N ARG A 573 16.44 3.61 -26.90
CA ARG A 573 15.64 3.82 -28.10
C ARG A 573 14.45 2.88 -28.13
N VAL A 574 13.29 3.36 -28.58
CA VAL A 574 12.07 2.55 -28.71
C VAL A 574 11.83 2.20 -30.17
N GLU A 575 11.60 0.92 -30.45
CA GLU A 575 11.20 0.41 -31.77
C GLU A 575 9.82 -0.25 -31.68
N LEU A 576 8.89 0.20 -32.54
CA LEU A 576 7.62 -0.50 -32.75
C LEU A 576 7.81 -1.52 -33.86
N ARG A 577 7.71 -2.82 -33.55
CA ARG A 577 7.76 -3.85 -34.60
C ARG A 577 6.37 -4.06 -35.18
N ARG A 578 6.24 -3.98 -36.50
CA ARG A 578 5.08 -4.58 -37.19
C ARG A 578 5.27 -6.11 -37.14
N ALA A 579 4.19 -6.81 -36.79
CA ALA A 579 4.16 -8.27 -36.75
C ALA A 579 4.54 -8.88 -38.11
#